data_AF-A0A5C7P3N0-F1
#
_entry.id   AF-A0A5C7P3N0-F1
#
_cell.length_a   1.000
_cell.length_b   1.000
_cell.length_c   1.000
_cell.angle_alpha   90.00
_cell.angle_beta   90.00
_cell.angle_gamma   90.00
#
_symmetry.space_group_name_H-M   'P 1'
#
loop_
_entity.id
_entity.type
_entity.pdbx_description
1 polymer ?
#
loop_
_entity_poly.entity_id
_entity_poly.type
_entity_poly.pdbx_seq_one_letter_code
_entity_poly.pdbx_strand_id
1 'polypeptide(L)' 'MSELLLHGRAVTDIEIDGVDTRDYPDFCDAFIAAARYKDTGAALTDEELDELHEAGGDVYASELAAEWCMGG' A
#
# COMPACT_ATOMS: atom_id res chain seq x y z
N MET A 1 -12.84 -0.53 2.57
CA MET A 1 -12.29 -1.10 1.34
C MET A 1 -12.30 -0.05 0.23
N SER A 2 -11.56 1.03 0.42
CA SER A 2 -11.20 1.97 -0.65
C SER A 2 -10.34 1.21 -1.66
N GLU A 3 -10.60 1.30 -2.96
CA GLU A 3 -9.71 0.73 -3.98
C GLU A 3 -8.66 1.80 -4.34
N LEU A 4 -7.36 1.45 -4.27
CA LEU A 4 -6.29 2.32 -4.75
C LEU A 4 -6.35 2.36 -6.28
N LEU A 5 -6.32 3.58 -6.83
CA LEU A 5 -6.41 3.86 -8.26
C LEU A 5 -5.19 4.65 -8.69
N LEU A 6 -4.30 4.03 -9.46
CA LEU A 6 -3.13 4.69 -10.06
C LEU A 6 -3.41 4.96 -11.54
N HIS A 7 -3.35 6.22 -11.98
CA HIS A 7 -3.63 6.63 -13.37
C HIS A 7 -4.97 6.09 -13.92
N GLY A 8 -5.98 5.96 -13.06
CA GLY A 8 -7.29 5.41 -13.42
C GLY A 8 -7.34 3.88 -13.54
N ARG A 9 -6.30 3.18 -13.10
CA ARG A 9 -6.24 1.72 -13.01
C ARG A 9 -6.28 1.28 -11.56
N ALA A 10 -7.09 0.27 -11.28
CA ALA A 10 -7.12 -0.32 -9.93
C ALA A 10 -5.86 -1.14 -9.69
N VAL A 11 -5.30 -1.00 -8.49
CA VAL A 11 -4.20 -1.84 -7.99
C VAL A 11 -4.71 -2.85 -6.97
N THR A 12 -4.06 -4.00 -6.93
CA THR A 12 -4.35 -5.17 -6.10
C THR A 12 -3.03 -5.85 -5.71
N ASP A 13 -3.09 -6.86 -4.85
CA ASP A 13 -1.91 -7.63 -4.42
C ASP A 13 -0.80 -6.70 -3.88
N ILE A 14 -1.16 -5.88 -2.88
CA ILE A 14 -0.28 -4.86 -2.31
C ILE A 14 0.57 -5.52 -1.23
N GLU A 15 1.88 -5.49 -1.41
CA GLU A 15 2.88 -5.88 -0.42
C GLU A 15 3.33 -4.64 0.35
N ILE A 16 3.16 -4.67 1.66
CA ILE A 16 3.54 -3.59 2.57
C ILE A 16 4.76 -4.05 3.35
N ASP A 17 5.80 -3.22 3.38
CA ASP A 17 7.02 -3.45 4.15
C ASP A 17 7.26 -2.25 5.08
N GLY A 18 8.21 -2.37 6.02
CA GLY A 18 8.43 -1.32 7.02
C GLY A 18 7.39 -1.22 8.14
N VAL A 19 6.45 -2.18 8.25
CA VAL A 19 5.52 -2.25 9.40
C VAL A 19 6.28 -2.61 10.68
N ASP A 20 6.62 -1.60 11.49
CA ASP A 20 7.05 -1.83 12.87
C ASP A 20 5.82 -1.89 13.79
N THR A 21 5.51 -3.09 14.26
CA THR A 21 4.38 -3.36 15.17
C THR A 21 4.54 -2.72 16.56
N ARG A 22 5.68 -2.06 16.83
CA ARG A 22 5.97 -1.40 18.10
C ARG A 22 5.65 0.11 18.10
N ASP A 23 5.46 0.74 16.95
CA ASP A 23 5.16 2.19 16.80
C ASP A 23 3.66 2.51 16.73
N TYR A 24 2.84 1.70 17.38
CA TYR A 24 1.41 2.00 17.54
C TYR A 24 1.25 3.32 18.33
N PRO A 25 0.55 4.36 17.82
CA PRO A 25 -0.52 4.35 16.81
C PRO A 25 -0.21 5.03 15.47
N ASP A 26 1.03 5.43 15.21
CA ASP A 26 1.46 6.01 13.92
C ASP A 26 2.38 4.96 13.30
N PHE A 27 1.87 4.11 12.42
CA PHE A 27 2.69 3.21 11.60
C PHE A 27 3.47 4.06 10.59
N CYS A 28 4.38 4.88 11.11
CA CYS A 28 5.04 6.01 10.46
C CYS A 28 6.07 5.56 9.41
N ASP A 29 6.40 4.27 9.39
CA ASP A 29 7.36 3.66 8.46
C ASP A 29 6.73 2.60 7.54
N ALA A 30 5.40 2.43 7.54
CA ALA A 30 4.75 1.42 6.70
C ALA A 30 4.54 1.93 5.27
N PHE A 31 5.25 1.34 4.31
CA PHE A 31 5.24 1.77 2.92
C PHE A 31 4.89 0.61 1.98
N ILE A 32 4.33 0.92 0.81
CA ILE A 32 4.05 -0.06 -0.23
C ILE A 32 5.37 -0.47 -0.89
N ALA A 33 5.80 -1.70 -0.65
CA ALA A 33 7.01 -2.26 -1.26
C ALA A 33 6.75 -2.81 -2.67
N ALA A 34 5.55 -3.34 -2.92
CA ALA A 34 5.12 -3.76 -4.24
C ALA A 34 3.60 -3.70 -4.37
N ALA A 35 3.12 -3.53 -5.59
CA ALA A 35 1.70 -3.65 -5.92
C ALA A 35 1.55 -4.17 -7.35
N ARG A 36 0.37 -4.71 -7.68
CA ARG A 36 0.04 -5.15 -9.05
C ARG A 36 -1.19 -4.46 -9.59
N TYR A 37 -1.19 -4.19 -10.88
CA TYR A 37 -2.39 -3.76 -11.57
C TYR A 37 -3.45 -4.86 -11.57
N LYS A 38 -4.67 -4.55 -11.15
CA LYS A 38 -5.83 -5.45 -11.18
C LYS A 38 -6.23 -5.82 -12.61
N ASP A 39 -6.04 -4.90 -13.54
CA ASP A 39 -6.42 -5.06 -14.95
C ASP A 39 -5.49 -6.02 -15.71
N THR A 40 -4.19 -5.85 -15.55
CA THR A 40 -3.16 -6.58 -16.31
C THR A 40 -2.42 -7.63 -15.49
N GLY A 41 -2.51 -7.60 -14.16
CA GLY A 41 -1.70 -8.40 -13.24
C GLY A 41 -0.22 -8.00 -13.20
N ALA A 42 0.16 -6.94 -13.91
CA ALA A 42 1.53 -6.46 -14.00
C ALA A 42 1.94 -5.82 -12.68
N ALA A 43 3.16 -6.12 -12.21
CA ALA A 43 3.74 -5.41 -11.08
C ALA A 43 4.01 -3.95 -11.46
N LEU A 44 3.77 -3.05 -10.51
CA LEU A 44 4.12 -1.64 -10.65
C LEU A 44 5.64 -1.50 -10.70
N THR A 45 6.11 -0.58 -11.52
CA THR A 45 7.52 -0.18 -11.48
C THR A 45 7.80 0.64 -10.23
N ASP A 46 9.08 0.75 -9.86
CA ASP A 46 9.55 1.64 -8.80
C ASP A 46 9.06 3.09 -8.99
N GLU A 47 9.04 3.59 -10.23
CA GLU A 47 8.47 4.91 -10.57
C GLU A 47 6.95 4.99 -10.28
N GLU A 48 6.18 3.97 -10.65
CA GLU A 48 4.73 3.93 -10.42
C GLU A 48 4.40 3.77 -8.92
N LEU A 49 5.24 3.06 -8.17
CA LEU A 49 5.14 2.93 -6.71
C LEU A 49 5.42 4.26 -6.01
N ASP A 50 6.41 5.02 -6.48
CA ASP A 50 6.72 6.36 -5.97
C ASP A 50 5.55 7.32 -6.21
N GLU A 51 4.98 7.33 -7.42
CA GLU A 51 3.76 8.09 -7.74
C GLU A 51 2.57 7.67 -6.86
N LEU A 52 2.43 6.37 -6.59
CA LEU A 52 1.39 5.85 -5.70
C LEU A 52 1.60 6.35 -4.26
N HIS A 53 2.84 6.37 -3.77
CA HIS A 53 3.17 6.92 -2.45
C HIS A 53 2.84 8.41 -2.37
N GLU A 54 3.27 9.20 -3.35
CA GLU A 54 2.96 10.63 -3.43
C GLU A 54 1.44 10.89 -3.50
N ALA A 55 0.68 9.98 -4.12
CA ALA A 55 -0.77 10.04 -4.18
C ALA A 55 -1.48 9.62 -2.88
N GLY A 56 -0.75 9.19 -1.85
CA GLY A 56 -1.30 8.77 -0.55
C GLY A 56 -1.29 7.25 -0.29
N GLY A 57 -0.46 6.50 -1.02
CA GLY A 57 -0.26 5.07 -0.81
C GLY A 57 0.23 4.71 0.59
N ASP A 58 0.99 5.61 1.23
CA ASP A 58 1.54 5.43 2.58
C ASP A 58 0.43 5.39 3.65
N VAL A 59 -0.55 6.31 3.54
CA VAL A 59 -1.74 6.32 4.41
C VAL A 59 -2.52 5.01 4.25
N TYR A 60 -2.70 4.57 3.01
CA TYR A 60 -3.41 3.31 2.74
C TYR A 60 -2.66 2.09 3.28
N ALA A 61 -1.33 2.07 3.15
CA ALA A 61 -0.49 1.02 3.70
C ALA A 61 -0.60 0.95 5.22
N SER A 62 -0.55 2.09 5.90
CA SER A 62 -0.70 2.18 7.36
C SER A 62 -2.07 1.69 7.85
N GLU A 63 -3.16 2.03 7.16
CA GLU A 63 -4.52 1.57 7.48
C GLU A 63 -4.68 0.05 7.28
N LEU A 64 -4.18 -0.46 6.14
CA LEU A 64 -4.25 -1.90 5.83
C LEU A 64 -3.41 -2.73 6.81
N ALA A 65 -2.22 -2.25 7.15
CA ALA A 65 -1.34 -2.87 8.14
C ALA A 65 -1.97 -2.89 9.54
N ALA A 66 -2.63 -1.80 9.94
CA ALA A 66 -3.37 -1.74 11.21
C ALA A 66 -4.53 -2.75 11.25
N GLU A 67 -5.27 -2.91 10.15
CA GLU A 67 -6.32 -3.92 10.02
C GLU A 67 -5.75 -5.35 10.12
N TRP A 68 -4.65 -5.65 9.43
CA TRP A 68 -3.98 -6.96 9.51
C TRP A 68 -3.47 -7.28 10.91
N CYS A 69 -3.01 -6.28 11.66
CA CYS A 69 -2.54 -6.46 13.02
C CYS A 69 -3.69 -6.64 14.04
N MET A 70 -4.87 -6.07 13.78
CA MET A 70 -6.01 -6.09 14.72
C MET A 70 -7.07 -7.17 14.43
N GLY A 71 -7.00 -7.90 13.30
CA GLY A 71 -8.06 -8.85 12.98
C GLY A 71 -7.71 -9.87 11.90
N GLY A 72 -7.09 -10.98 12.34
CA GLY A 72 -7.03 -12.27 11.65
C GLY A 72 -7.19 -13.41 12.65
#